data_AF-A6I6J8-F1
#
_entry.id   AF-A6I6J8-F1
#
_cell.length_a   1.000
_cell.length_b   1.000
_cell.length_c   1.000
_cell.angle_alpha   90.00
_cell.angle_beta   90.00
_cell.angle_gamma   90.00
#
_symmetry.space_group_name_H-M   'P 1'
#
loop_
_entity.id
_entity.type
_entity.pdbx_description
1 polymer ?
#
loop_
_entity_poly.entity_id
_entity_poly.type
_entity_poly.pdbx_seq_one_letter_code
_entity_poly.pdbx_strand_id
1 'polypeptide(L)'
;MGPRIGEGPQMPDRSTKATMGAEDIHERKVSMEPRDSHQDAQPRGMFQNIKFFVLCHSILQLAQLMISGYLKSSISTVEKRFGLSSQTSGLLAAFNEVGNISLILFVSYFGSRVHRPRMIGCGAILVAVAGLLMALPHFISEPYRYDHSSPEDRSQDFEASLCLPTTMAPASALSNDSCSSRTETKHLTMVGIMFTAQTLLGIGGVPIQPFGISYIDDFAHHSNSPLYLGILFAITMMGPGLAYGLGSLMLRLYVDIDRMPEGGINLTTKDPRWVGAWWLGFLISAGLVVLAASPYFFFPREMPKEKYELHFRQKSSPGCCCGRCATPSSCW
;
A
#
# COMPACT_ATOMS: atom_id res chain seq x y z
N MET A 1 61.92 -30.65 -18.31
CA MET A 1 60.69 -31.42 -18.54
C MET A 1 60.42 -32.23 -17.28
N GLY A 2 59.35 -31.93 -16.54
CA GLY A 2 58.84 -32.78 -15.45
C GLY A 2 59.52 -32.70 -14.05
N PRO A 3 58.84 -33.16 -12.97
CA PRO A 3 58.50 -32.31 -11.80
C PRO A 3 58.61 -32.99 -10.40
N ARG A 4 58.10 -32.29 -9.36
CA ARG A 4 57.40 -32.74 -8.10
C ARG A 4 58.14 -32.61 -6.74
N ILE A 5 57.55 -31.88 -5.77
CA ILE A 5 56.82 -32.29 -4.52
C ILE A 5 57.78 -32.95 -3.50
N GLY A 6 57.90 -32.63 -2.21
CA GLY A 6 57.15 -31.92 -1.16
C GLY A 6 57.45 -32.66 0.18
N GLU A 7 57.46 -31.99 1.36
CA GLU A 7 57.21 -32.52 2.74
C GLU A 7 57.75 -31.57 3.84
N GLY A 8 57.06 -31.47 4.99
CA GLY A 8 57.46 -30.72 6.21
C GLY A 8 58.45 -31.48 7.10
N PRO A 9 58.54 -31.32 8.46
CA PRO A 9 57.74 -30.54 9.44
C PRO A 9 58.57 -29.75 10.54
N GLN A 10 57.86 -29.22 11.56
CA GLN A 10 58.26 -28.66 12.91
C GLN A 10 59.57 -29.19 13.56
N MET A 11 60.30 -28.55 14.49
CA MET A 11 60.06 -27.56 15.58
C MET A 11 61.44 -26.98 16.03
N PRO A 12 61.53 -26.04 16.99
CA PRO A 12 62.19 -26.46 18.25
C PRO A 12 61.59 -25.87 19.54
N ASP A 13 61.64 -26.69 20.59
CA ASP A 13 61.34 -26.35 21.98
C ASP A 13 62.63 -26.08 22.78
N ARG A 14 62.47 -25.26 23.83
CA ARG A 14 63.20 -25.23 25.10
C ARG A 14 64.62 -24.64 25.22
N SER A 15 64.61 -23.45 25.85
CA SER A 15 65.10 -23.21 27.23
C SER A 15 66.38 -22.36 27.38
N THR A 16 66.18 -21.13 27.83
CA THR A 16 67.12 -20.46 28.75
C THR A 16 66.33 -19.71 29.84
N LYS A 17 66.04 -20.47 30.90
CA LYS A 17 66.17 -20.18 32.34
C LYS A 17 66.10 -18.72 32.87
N ALA A 18 65.22 -18.58 33.87
CA ALA A 18 65.23 -17.70 35.06
C ALA A 18 64.78 -16.23 34.84
N THR A 19 63.87 -15.64 35.62
CA THR A 19 63.56 -15.82 37.06
C THR A 19 62.20 -15.14 37.40
N MET A 20 61.57 -15.62 38.48
CA MET A 20 60.58 -14.95 39.35
C MET A 20 59.09 -14.90 38.96
N GLY A 21 58.27 -15.47 39.85
CA GLY A 21 56.87 -15.09 40.06
C GLY A 21 55.84 -16.19 39.79
N ALA A 22 55.68 -17.12 40.72
CA ALA A 22 54.44 -17.88 40.83
C ALA A 22 53.41 -16.98 41.52
N GLU A 23 52.26 -16.74 40.88
CA GLU A 23 50.92 -16.74 41.50
C GLU A 23 49.84 -16.30 40.49
N ASP A 24 48.74 -17.03 40.54
CA ASP A 24 47.40 -16.79 39.99
C ASP A 24 47.11 -16.84 38.48
N ILE A 25 46.67 -18.04 38.08
CA ILE A 25 45.63 -18.27 37.08
C ILE A 25 44.34 -17.61 37.58
N HIS A 26 44.09 -16.36 37.20
CA HIS A 26 42.76 -15.79 37.27
C HIS A 26 42.20 -15.68 35.86
N GLU A 27 41.21 -16.52 35.58
CA GLU A 27 40.30 -16.39 34.44
C GLU A 27 39.95 -14.92 34.23
N ARG A 28 40.16 -14.44 33.00
CA ARG A 28 39.57 -13.19 32.51
C ARG A 28 38.08 -13.44 32.29
N LYS A 29 37.35 -13.64 33.38
CA LYS A 29 35.90 -13.53 33.44
C LYS A 29 35.60 -12.05 33.38
N VAL A 30 35.33 -11.55 32.18
CA VAL A 30 34.70 -10.25 31.98
C VAL A 30 33.41 -10.32 32.80
N SER A 31 33.43 -9.66 33.97
CA SER A 31 32.28 -9.48 34.81
C SER A 31 31.30 -8.62 34.04
N MET A 32 30.41 -9.28 33.29
CA MET A 32 29.22 -8.66 32.74
C MET A 32 28.27 -8.50 33.91
N GLU A 33 28.45 -7.39 34.63
CA GLU A 33 27.51 -6.90 35.62
C GLU A 33 26.13 -6.87 34.94
N PRO A 34 25.11 -7.59 35.43
CA PRO A 34 23.77 -7.42 34.91
C PRO A 34 23.37 -6.02 35.35
N ARG A 35 23.38 -5.07 34.41
CA ARG A 35 22.58 -3.86 34.57
C ARG A 35 21.15 -4.35 34.77
N ASP A 36 20.72 -4.38 36.02
CA ASP A 36 19.32 -4.34 36.40
C ASP A 36 18.74 -3.09 35.75
N SER A 37 18.30 -3.24 34.50
CA SER A 37 17.35 -2.36 33.88
C SER A 37 16.02 -2.60 34.59
N HIS A 38 15.90 -2.06 35.80
CA HIS A 38 14.68 -1.41 36.27
C HIS A 38 14.36 -0.30 35.28
N GLN A 39 13.95 -0.70 34.08
CA GLN A 39 13.34 0.19 33.13
C GLN A 39 11.89 0.22 33.54
N ASP A 40 11.60 1.21 34.37
CA ASP A 40 10.28 1.59 34.81
C ASP A 40 9.29 1.34 33.70
N ALA A 41 8.21 0.63 34.05
CA ALA A 41 7.07 0.42 33.19
C ALA A 41 6.38 1.76 32.95
N GLN A 42 6.98 2.62 32.12
CA GLN A 42 6.28 3.75 31.56
C GLN A 42 5.10 3.20 30.75
N PRO A 43 3.91 3.79 30.89
CA PRO A 43 2.77 3.41 30.06
C PRO A 43 3.17 3.64 28.60
N ARG A 44 3.34 2.56 27.85
CA ARG A 44 3.67 2.63 26.43
C ARG A 44 2.53 3.39 25.74
N GLY A 45 2.86 4.54 25.14
CA GLY A 45 1.90 5.27 24.32
C GLY A 45 1.34 4.37 23.21
N MET A 46 0.12 4.64 22.74
CA MET A 46 -0.53 3.85 21.69
C MET A 46 0.35 3.66 20.44
N PHE A 47 1.12 4.70 20.07
CA PHE A 47 2.05 4.72 18.95
C PHE A 47 3.38 3.97 19.19
N GLN A 48 3.60 3.41 20.38
CA GLN A 48 4.74 2.54 20.71
C GLN A 48 4.33 1.07 20.83
N ASN A 49 3.12 0.73 20.37
CA ASN A 49 2.58 -0.63 20.42
C ASN A 49 2.55 -1.26 19.02
N ILE A 50 3.26 -2.37 18.85
CA ILE A 50 3.34 -3.09 17.57
C ILE A 50 1.96 -3.57 17.09
N LYS A 51 1.06 -3.97 17.99
CA LYS A 51 -0.30 -4.43 17.64
C LYS A 51 -1.12 -3.30 17.01
N PHE A 52 -0.95 -2.08 17.52
CA PHE A 52 -1.60 -0.90 16.96
C PHE A 52 -1.03 -0.55 15.58
N PHE A 53 0.29 -0.67 15.40
CA PHE A 53 0.92 -0.52 14.08
C PHE A 53 0.39 -1.54 13.07
N VAL A 54 0.29 -2.82 13.45
CA VAL A 54 -0.27 -3.88 12.60
C VAL A 54 -1.71 -3.57 12.17
N LEU A 55 -2.55 -3.12 13.11
CA LEU A 55 -3.93 -2.71 12.81
C LEU A 55 -3.96 -1.55 11.80
N CYS A 56 -3.23 -0.46 12.09
CA CYS A 56 -3.16 0.71 11.20
C CYS A 56 -2.65 0.32 9.82
N HIS A 57 -1.61 -0.52 9.77
CA HIS A 57 -1.01 -0.96 8.52
C HIS A 57 -1.91 -1.86 7.69
N SER A 58 -2.68 -2.73 8.35
CA SER A 58 -3.66 -3.58 7.68
C SER A 58 -4.78 -2.75 7.05
N ILE A 59 -5.28 -1.73 7.75
CA ILE A 59 -6.29 -0.81 7.22
C ILE A 59 -5.72 0.01 6.05
N LEU A 60 -4.48 0.50 6.18
CA LEU A 60 -3.83 1.26 5.11
C LEU A 60 -3.62 0.42 3.85
N GLN A 61 -3.12 -0.81 3.98
CA GLN A 61 -2.96 -1.71 2.83
C GLN A 61 -4.31 -2.08 2.19
N LEU A 62 -5.33 -2.36 3.00
CA LEU A 62 -6.68 -2.60 2.49
C LEU A 62 -7.18 -1.39 1.67
N ALA A 63 -7.04 -0.18 2.19
CA ALA A 63 -7.48 1.04 1.50
C ALA A 63 -6.68 1.30 0.21
N GLN A 64 -5.35 1.06 0.24
CA GLN A 64 -4.49 1.20 -0.93
C GLN A 64 -4.80 0.17 -2.03
N LEU A 65 -5.08 -1.08 -1.66
CA LEU A 65 -5.51 -2.09 -2.64
C LEU A 65 -6.93 -1.82 -3.14
N MET A 66 -7.79 -1.26 -2.29
CA MET A 66 -9.13 -0.88 -2.71
C MET A 66 -9.08 0.17 -3.82
N ILE A 67 -8.27 1.23 -3.67
CA ILE A 67 -8.13 2.25 -4.73
C ILE A 67 -7.49 1.70 -6.02
N SER A 68 -6.50 0.82 -5.91
CA SER A 68 -5.86 0.17 -7.06
C SER A 68 -6.80 -0.79 -7.80
N GLY A 69 -7.60 -1.55 -7.05
CA GLY A 69 -8.63 -2.44 -7.60
C GLY A 69 -9.82 -1.68 -8.20
N TYR A 70 -10.13 -0.49 -7.69
CA TYR A 70 -11.32 0.25 -8.09
C TYR A 70 -11.26 0.69 -9.55
N LEU A 71 -10.12 1.20 -10.04
CA LEU A 71 -9.96 1.51 -11.47
C LEU A 71 -10.20 0.27 -12.34
N LYS A 72 -9.68 -0.90 -11.93
CA LYS A 72 -9.87 -2.15 -12.67
C LYS A 72 -11.34 -2.54 -12.74
N SER A 73 -12.14 -2.20 -11.72
CA SER A 73 -13.59 -2.42 -11.72
C SER A 73 -14.38 -1.43 -12.58
N SER A 74 -13.88 -0.20 -12.74
CA SER A 74 -14.59 0.90 -13.41
C SER A 74 -14.05 1.25 -14.80
N ILE A 75 -13.06 0.51 -15.31
CA ILE A 75 -12.38 0.79 -16.59
C ILE A 75 -13.37 0.92 -17.75
N SER A 76 -14.34 0.02 -17.86
CA SER A 76 -15.33 0.04 -18.93
C SER A 76 -16.23 1.28 -18.90
N THR A 77 -16.48 1.83 -17.71
CA THR A 77 -17.28 3.04 -17.54
C THR A 77 -16.48 4.29 -17.89
N VAL A 78 -15.19 4.29 -17.56
CA VAL A 78 -14.25 5.33 -18.00
C VAL A 78 -14.09 5.32 -19.51
N GLU A 79 -13.92 4.14 -20.13
CA GLU A 79 -13.87 3.96 -21.58
C GLU A 79 -15.12 4.53 -22.24
N LYS A 80 -16.30 4.14 -21.76
CA LYS A 80 -17.58 4.61 -22.27
C LYS A 80 -17.77 6.12 -22.12
N ARG A 81 -17.32 6.71 -21.01
CA ARG A 81 -17.46 8.14 -20.76
C ARG A 81 -16.56 8.99 -21.66
N PHE A 82 -15.30 8.62 -21.81
CA PHE A 82 -14.30 9.41 -22.54
C PHE A 82 -14.04 8.89 -23.95
N GLY A 83 -14.80 7.89 -24.42
CA GLY A 83 -14.62 7.27 -25.73
C GLY A 83 -13.22 6.67 -25.92
N LEU A 84 -12.63 6.12 -24.86
CA LEU A 84 -11.26 5.58 -24.95
C LEU A 84 -11.26 4.25 -25.70
N SER A 85 -10.22 4.04 -26.52
CA SER A 85 -9.94 2.72 -27.06
C SER A 85 -9.53 1.77 -25.94
N SER A 86 -9.82 0.47 -26.10
CA SER A 86 -9.37 -0.56 -25.15
C SER A 86 -7.84 -0.66 -25.03
N GLN A 87 -7.10 -0.20 -26.04
CA GLN A 87 -5.64 -0.11 -25.99
C GLN A 87 -5.20 1.00 -25.02
N THR A 88 -5.83 2.17 -25.09
CA THR A 88 -5.52 3.32 -24.24
C THR A 88 -5.88 3.05 -22.77
N SER A 89 -7.03 2.43 -22.50
CA SER A 89 -7.45 2.06 -21.15
C SER A 89 -6.60 0.93 -20.56
N GLY A 90 -6.20 -0.05 -21.38
CA GLY A 90 -5.24 -1.08 -21.00
C GLY A 90 -3.87 -0.48 -20.64
N LEU A 91 -3.40 0.47 -21.44
CA LEU A 91 -2.17 1.21 -21.16
C LEU A 91 -2.29 2.05 -19.88
N LEU A 92 -3.42 2.71 -19.67
CA LEU A 92 -3.71 3.45 -18.44
C LEU A 92 -3.58 2.56 -17.19
N ALA A 93 -4.12 1.34 -17.24
CA ALA A 93 -3.97 0.38 -16.14
C ALA A 93 -2.49 -0.01 -15.92
N ALA A 94 -1.72 -0.18 -17.00
CA ALA A 94 -0.31 -0.58 -16.94
C ALA A 94 0.62 0.48 -16.35
N PHE A 95 0.28 1.78 -16.44
CA PHE A 95 1.14 2.86 -15.92
C PHE A 95 1.32 2.83 -14.40
N ASN A 96 0.41 2.18 -13.67
CA ASN A 96 0.62 1.87 -12.25
C ASN A 96 1.86 0.98 -12.03
N GLU A 97 2.06 -0.02 -12.89
CA GLU A 97 3.24 -0.90 -12.83
C GLU A 97 4.51 -0.14 -13.25
N VAL A 98 4.41 0.76 -14.23
CA VAL A 98 5.53 1.61 -14.64
C VAL A 98 6.02 2.49 -13.48
N GLY A 99 5.09 3.13 -12.77
CA GLY A 99 5.41 3.92 -11.57
C GLY A 99 6.02 3.06 -10.46
N ASN A 100 5.50 1.86 -10.26
CA ASN A 100 6.01 0.91 -9.27
C ASN A 100 7.46 0.49 -9.56
N ILE A 101 7.75 0.03 -10.78
CA ILE A 101 9.10 -0.36 -11.22
C ILE A 101 10.09 0.80 -11.10
N SER A 102 9.62 2.03 -11.35
CA SER A 102 10.47 3.22 -11.26
C SER A 102 10.95 3.49 -9.83
N LEU A 103 10.12 3.27 -8.81
CA LEU A 103 10.48 3.57 -7.40
C LEU A 103 11.02 2.35 -6.63
N ILE A 104 10.66 1.11 -7.01
CA ILE A 104 11.03 -0.10 -6.24
C ILE A 104 12.55 -0.25 -6.08
N LEU A 105 13.34 0.06 -7.11
CA LEU A 105 14.80 0.00 -7.04
C LEU A 105 15.37 0.95 -5.98
N PHE A 106 14.83 2.17 -5.88
CA PHE A 106 15.25 3.15 -4.89
C PHE A 106 14.85 2.72 -3.48
N VAL A 107 13.61 2.23 -3.30
CA VAL A 107 13.09 1.75 -2.01
C VAL A 107 13.92 0.57 -1.49
N SER A 108 14.28 -0.37 -2.36
CA SER A 108 15.14 -1.51 -2.01
C SER A 108 16.54 -1.08 -1.57
N TYR A 109 17.12 -0.05 -2.17
CA TYR A 109 18.43 0.46 -1.78
C TYR A 109 18.40 1.25 -0.45
N PHE A 110 17.41 2.12 -0.27
CA PHE A 110 17.35 3.04 0.88
C PHE A 110 16.62 2.48 2.11
N GLY A 111 16.04 1.28 2.03
CA GLY A 111 15.07 0.79 3.02
C GLY A 111 15.54 0.65 4.47
N SER A 112 16.83 0.43 4.71
CA SER A 112 17.38 0.36 6.07
C SER A 112 17.79 1.71 6.67
N ARG A 113 17.93 2.76 5.83
CA ARG A 113 18.49 4.06 6.26
C ARG A 113 17.45 5.14 6.51
N VAL A 114 16.22 4.91 6.08
CA VAL A 114 15.12 5.88 6.14
C VAL A 114 14.21 5.66 7.36
N HIS A 115 13.45 6.70 7.71
CA HIS A 115 12.40 6.59 8.72
C HIS A 115 11.19 5.87 8.13
N ARG A 116 11.18 4.53 8.20
CA ARG A 116 10.20 3.65 7.55
C ARG A 116 8.74 4.10 7.73
N PRO A 117 8.22 4.39 8.95
CA PRO A 117 6.84 4.87 9.10
C PRO A 117 6.52 6.16 8.32
N ARG A 118 7.42 7.14 8.30
CA ARG A 118 7.20 8.39 7.56
C ARG A 118 7.21 8.17 6.05
N MET A 119 8.05 7.28 5.55
CA MET A 119 8.05 6.91 4.13
C MET A 119 6.73 6.23 3.72
N ILE A 120 6.19 5.36 4.58
CA ILE A 120 4.84 4.77 4.37
C ILE A 120 3.79 5.87 4.34
N GLY A 121 3.82 6.81 5.29
CA GLY A 121 2.91 7.96 5.33
C GLY A 121 3.00 8.83 4.06
N CYS A 122 4.20 9.21 3.63
CA CYS A 122 4.40 9.98 2.40
C CYS A 122 3.90 9.24 1.16
N GLY A 123 4.16 7.94 1.05
CA GLY A 123 3.63 7.09 -0.02
C GLY A 123 2.11 7.04 -0.03
N ALA A 124 1.49 6.90 1.15
CA ALA A 124 0.04 6.90 1.30
C ALA A 124 -0.60 8.25 0.91
N ILE A 125 0.02 9.38 1.26
CA ILE A 125 -0.44 10.70 0.79
C ILE A 125 -0.35 10.79 -0.74
N LEU A 126 0.72 10.26 -1.36
CA LEU A 126 0.85 10.24 -2.81
C LEU A 126 -0.24 9.38 -3.48
N VAL A 127 -0.58 8.23 -2.87
CA VAL A 127 -1.71 7.38 -3.29
C VAL A 127 -3.04 8.14 -3.19
N ALA A 128 -3.27 8.90 -2.12
CA ALA A 128 -4.48 9.70 -1.97
C ALA A 128 -4.56 10.80 -3.04
N VAL A 129 -3.45 11.52 -3.30
CA VAL A 129 -3.37 12.53 -4.37
C VAL A 129 -3.65 11.89 -5.73
N ALA A 130 -3.10 10.71 -6.01
CA ALA A 130 -3.40 9.97 -7.23
C ALA A 130 -4.90 9.66 -7.35
N GLY A 131 -5.56 9.25 -6.26
CA GLY A 131 -7.00 9.05 -6.21
C GLY A 131 -7.82 10.30 -6.56
N LEU A 132 -7.43 11.44 -6.00
CA LEU A 132 -8.08 12.73 -6.30
C LEU A 132 -7.87 13.13 -7.77
N LEU A 133 -6.66 12.94 -8.30
CA LEU A 133 -6.36 13.17 -9.72
C LEU A 133 -7.14 12.24 -10.64
N MET A 134 -7.39 10.99 -10.24
CA MET A 134 -8.26 10.08 -10.99
C MET A 134 -9.71 10.58 -11.03
N ALA A 135 -10.22 11.19 -9.96
CA ALA A 135 -11.56 11.76 -9.93
C ALA A 135 -11.66 13.12 -10.68
N LEU A 136 -10.55 13.85 -10.80
CA LEU A 136 -10.49 15.22 -11.34
C LEU A 136 -11.09 15.39 -12.74
N PRO A 137 -10.85 14.49 -13.73
CA PRO A 137 -11.44 14.60 -15.07
C PRO A 137 -12.97 14.71 -15.07
N HIS A 138 -13.66 14.11 -14.09
CA HIS A 138 -15.11 14.26 -13.98
C HIS A 138 -15.53 15.71 -13.73
N PHE A 139 -14.86 16.39 -12.80
CA PHE A 139 -15.22 17.75 -12.39
C PHE A 139 -14.86 18.81 -13.42
N ILE A 140 -13.83 18.54 -14.23
CA ILE A 140 -13.37 19.43 -15.30
C ILE A 140 -14.11 19.14 -16.62
N SER A 141 -14.57 17.89 -16.84
CA SER A 141 -15.34 17.55 -18.04
C SER A 141 -16.69 18.26 -18.08
N GLU A 142 -17.12 18.64 -19.29
CA GLU A 142 -18.47 19.14 -19.52
C GLU A 142 -19.52 18.07 -19.10
N PRO A 143 -20.75 18.49 -18.73
CA PRO A 143 -21.82 17.56 -18.39
C PRO A 143 -22.00 16.52 -19.50
N TYR A 144 -22.25 15.26 -19.13
CA TYR A 144 -22.38 14.19 -20.11
C TYR A 144 -23.59 14.47 -21.02
N ARG A 145 -23.36 14.91 -22.26
CA ARG A 145 -24.42 15.13 -23.24
C ARG A 145 -24.86 13.80 -23.82
N TYR A 146 -25.97 13.27 -23.30
CA TYR A 146 -26.72 12.21 -23.96
C TYR A 146 -27.40 12.80 -25.20
N ASP A 147 -27.16 12.21 -26.37
CA ASP A 147 -27.73 12.72 -27.62
C ASP A 147 -29.27 12.56 -27.63
N HIS A 148 -30.03 13.62 -27.41
CA HIS A 148 -31.50 13.59 -27.56
C HIS A 148 -31.87 13.53 -29.05
N SER A 149 -31.44 12.51 -29.78
CA SER A 149 -31.89 12.28 -31.13
C SER A 149 -33.31 11.69 -31.08
N SER A 150 -34.32 12.56 -30.97
CA SER A 150 -35.66 12.24 -31.43
C SER A 150 -35.58 11.90 -32.93
N PRO A 151 -36.21 10.82 -33.43
CA PRO A 151 -36.12 10.42 -34.83
C PRO A 151 -36.66 11.45 -35.85
N GLU A 152 -37.31 12.53 -35.39
CA GLU A 152 -38.12 13.41 -36.24
C GLU A 152 -37.44 14.71 -36.69
N ASP A 153 -36.21 15.00 -36.24
CA ASP A 153 -35.51 16.24 -36.64
C ASP A 153 -34.06 15.99 -37.08
N ARG A 154 -33.84 14.91 -37.85
CA ARG A 154 -32.59 14.71 -38.58
C ARG A 154 -32.59 15.56 -39.85
N SER A 155 -32.00 16.76 -39.77
CA SER A 155 -31.26 17.30 -40.91
C SER A 155 -30.21 16.27 -41.33
N GLN A 156 -30.20 15.90 -42.60
CA GLN A 156 -29.61 14.69 -43.19
C GLN A 156 -28.08 14.52 -43.14
N ASP A 157 -27.34 15.19 -42.24
CA ASP A 157 -25.88 15.30 -42.38
C ASP A 157 -25.03 14.62 -41.30
N PHE A 158 -25.61 13.74 -40.47
CA PHE A 158 -24.83 12.90 -39.55
C PHE A 158 -25.32 11.44 -39.57
N GLU A 159 -24.92 10.71 -40.60
CA GLU A 159 -24.87 9.25 -40.56
C GLU A 159 -23.56 8.83 -39.88
N ALA A 160 -23.70 8.39 -38.63
CA ALA A 160 -22.66 7.64 -37.94
C ALA A 160 -22.31 6.42 -38.79
N SER A 161 -21.03 6.32 -39.17
CA SER A 161 -20.47 5.26 -39.98
C SER A 161 -20.73 3.87 -39.36
N LEU A 162 -21.75 3.19 -39.87
CA LEU A 162 -21.80 1.74 -39.95
C LEU A 162 -21.42 1.36 -41.39
N CYS A 163 -20.51 0.39 -41.55
CA CYS A 163 -19.94 0.01 -42.83
C CYS A 163 -21.01 -0.32 -43.88
N LEU A 164 -21.24 0.60 -44.81
CA LEU A 164 -21.96 0.37 -46.05
C LEU A 164 -20.97 0.47 -47.22
N PRO A 165 -21.00 -0.45 -48.20
CA PRO A 165 -20.05 -0.45 -49.30
C PRO A 165 -20.27 0.78 -50.19
N THR A 166 -19.17 1.50 -50.40
CA THR A 166 -18.98 2.72 -51.17
C THR A 166 -19.76 2.82 -52.49
N THR A 167 -20.40 3.96 -52.72
CA THR A 167 -20.51 4.57 -54.06
C THR A 167 -20.11 6.05 -53.99
N MET A 168 -19.35 6.50 -54.99
CA MET A 168 -18.44 7.65 -54.90
C MET A 168 -19.10 9.03 -55.05
N ALA A 169 -18.82 9.91 -54.05
CA ALA A 169 -18.50 11.36 -54.10
C ALA A 169 -19.54 12.38 -54.68
N PRO A 170 -19.38 13.71 -54.46
CA PRO A 170 -18.46 14.44 -53.57
C PRO A 170 -19.18 15.39 -52.58
N ALA A 171 -18.77 15.42 -51.31
CA ALA A 171 -19.22 16.45 -50.34
C ALA A 171 -18.16 17.54 -50.20
N SER A 172 -18.59 18.79 -50.42
CA SER A 172 -17.80 20.01 -50.26
C SER A 172 -17.36 20.21 -48.81
N ALA A 173 -16.04 20.21 -48.60
CA ALA A 173 -15.42 20.49 -47.31
C ALA A 173 -15.47 22.00 -47.00
N LEU A 174 -16.27 22.39 -46.01
CA LEU A 174 -16.11 23.64 -45.29
C LEU A 174 -15.49 23.29 -43.92
N SER A 175 -14.20 23.55 -43.80
CA SER A 175 -13.34 23.18 -42.69
C SER A 175 -13.72 23.89 -41.39
N ASN A 176 -14.18 23.11 -40.41
CA ASN A 176 -14.37 23.54 -39.02
C ASN A 176 -13.17 23.12 -38.17
N ASP A 177 -11.95 23.45 -38.63
CA ASP A 177 -10.66 23.00 -38.07
C ASP A 177 -10.43 23.46 -36.61
N SER A 178 -11.10 24.54 -36.19
CA SER A 178 -11.01 25.06 -34.82
C SER A 178 -11.82 24.25 -33.81
N CYS A 179 -12.91 23.58 -34.24
CA CYS A 179 -13.79 22.82 -33.37
C CYS A 179 -13.24 21.41 -33.09
N SER A 180 -12.60 20.78 -34.08
CA SER A 180 -11.90 19.50 -33.92
C SER A 180 -10.68 19.65 -33.00
N SER A 181 -9.82 20.63 -33.26
CA SER A 181 -8.59 20.87 -32.49
C SER A 181 -8.84 21.15 -31.00
N ARG A 182 -9.88 21.94 -30.66
CA ARG A 182 -10.22 22.26 -29.27
C ARG A 182 -10.78 21.05 -28.51
N THR A 183 -11.52 20.19 -29.19
CA THR A 183 -12.10 18.97 -28.61
C THR A 183 -11.03 17.91 -28.36
N GLU A 184 -10.10 17.77 -29.31
CA GLU A 184 -8.93 16.88 -29.21
C GLU A 184 -7.98 17.29 -28.06
N THR A 185 -7.70 18.59 -27.91
CA THR A 185 -6.83 19.09 -26.83
C THR A 185 -7.42 18.83 -25.43
N LYS A 186 -8.74 19.00 -25.27
CA LYS A 186 -9.45 18.70 -24.02
C LYS A 186 -9.37 17.20 -23.69
N HIS A 187 -9.58 16.35 -24.69
CA HIS A 187 -9.50 14.89 -24.54
C HIS A 187 -8.10 14.44 -24.12
N LEU A 188 -7.06 14.90 -24.81
CA LEU A 188 -5.66 14.62 -24.48
C LEU A 188 -5.29 15.08 -23.06
N THR A 189 -5.80 16.24 -22.63
CA THR A 189 -5.56 16.75 -21.28
C THR A 189 -6.18 15.85 -20.21
N MET A 190 -7.44 15.42 -20.40
CA MET A 190 -8.14 14.52 -19.46
C MET A 190 -7.40 13.18 -19.34
N VAL A 191 -7.05 12.58 -20.48
CA VAL A 191 -6.32 11.32 -20.53
C VAL A 191 -4.93 11.47 -19.88
N GLY A 192 -4.21 12.56 -20.16
CA GLY A 192 -2.91 12.85 -19.55
C GLY A 192 -2.95 12.97 -18.02
N ILE A 193 -4.01 13.56 -17.46
CA ILE A 193 -4.23 13.61 -16.01
C ILE A 193 -4.38 12.19 -15.44
N MET A 194 -5.14 11.32 -16.11
CA MET A 194 -5.35 9.94 -15.65
C MET A 194 -4.06 9.12 -15.71
N PHE A 195 -3.26 9.26 -16.77
CA PHE A 195 -1.93 8.63 -16.87
C PHE A 195 -0.98 9.08 -15.75
N THR A 196 -0.98 10.38 -15.45
CA THR A 196 -0.20 10.95 -14.36
C THR A 196 -0.66 10.38 -13.02
N ALA A 197 -1.97 10.31 -12.79
CA ALA A 197 -2.55 9.76 -11.58
C ALA A 197 -2.16 8.28 -11.38
N GLN A 198 -2.24 7.45 -12.42
CA GLN A 198 -1.83 6.05 -12.37
C GLN A 198 -0.34 5.87 -12.06
N THR A 199 0.51 6.73 -12.63
CA THR A 199 1.94 6.72 -12.32
C THR A 199 2.19 7.05 -10.85
N LEU A 200 1.54 8.09 -10.33
CA LEU A 200 1.65 8.51 -8.93
C LEU A 200 1.12 7.44 -7.97
N LEU A 201 0.04 6.73 -8.35
CA LEU A 201 -0.50 5.62 -7.59
C LEU A 201 0.54 4.50 -7.45
N GLY A 202 1.23 4.17 -8.54
CA GLY A 202 2.31 3.19 -8.57
C GLY A 202 3.47 3.59 -7.67
N ILE A 203 3.99 4.81 -7.85
CA ILE A 203 5.09 5.37 -7.06
C ILE A 203 4.72 5.39 -5.56
N GLY A 204 3.52 5.83 -5.21
CA GLY A 204 3.08 5.95 -3.81
C GLY A 204 2.86 4.60 -3.12
N GLY A 205 2.46 3.58 -3.88
CA GLY A 205 2.21 2.23 -3.37
C GLY A 205 3.48 1.49 -2.95
N VAL A 206 4.59 1.71 -3.65
CA VAL A 206 5.85 0.96 -3.49
C VAL A 206 6.36 0.87 -2.06
N PRO A 207 6.52 1.98 -1.30
CA PRO A 207 7.11 1.90 0.04
C PRO A 207 6.16 1.29 1.09
N ILE A 208 4.85 1.20 0.83
CA ILE A 208 3.86 0.88 1.85
C ILE A 208 4.05 -0.54 2.39
N GLN A 209 3.97 -1.55 1.51
CA GLN A 209 4.03 -2.95 1.92
C GLN A 209 5.43 -3.40 2.39
N PRO A 210 6.53 -3.13 1.68
CA PRO A 210 7.87 -3.59 2.09
C PRO A 210 8.33 -2.98 3.43
N PHE A 211 8.09 -1.68 3.63
CA PHE A 211 8.46 -1.04 4.89
C PHE A 211 7.57 -1.46 6.03
N GLY A 212 6.28 -1.70 5.80
CA GLY A 212 5.40 -2.20 6.85
C GLY A 212 5.75 -3.63 7.29
N ILE A 213 6.01 -4.54 6.34
CA ILE A 213 6.44 -5.91 6.65
C ILE A 213 7.75 -5.90 7.43
N SER A 214 8.77 -5.20 6.92
CA SER A 214 10.07 -5.13 7.59
C SER A 214 10.00 -4.45 8.96
N TYR A 215 9.13 -3.46 9.14
CA TYR A 215 8.93 -2.82 10.45
C TYR A 215 8.23 -3.77 11.42
N ILE A 216 7.26 -4.57 10.97
CA ILE A 216 6.63 -5.58 11.81
C ILE A 216 7.64 -6.64 12.24
N ASP A 217 8.44 -7.13 11.31
CA ASP A 217 9.42 -8.18 11.59
C ASP A 217 10.54 -7.71 12.55
N ASP A 218 10.97 -6.45 12.45
CA ASP A 218 12.03 -5.90 13.31
C ASP A 218 11.59 -5.69 14.77
N PHE A 219 10.31 -5.37 15.00
CA PHE A 219 9.78 -4.97 16.31
C PHE A 219 8.87 -6.01 16.98
N ALA A 220 8.30 -6.94 16.22
CA ALA A 220 7.55 -8.06 16.78
C ALA A 220 8.50 -9.11 17.39
N HIS A 221 7.98 -9.88 18.34
CA HIS A 221 8.71 -11.04 18.83
C HIS A 221 8.79 -12.11 17.73
N HIS A 222 9.93 -12.81 17.60
CA HIS A 222 10.13 -13.80 16.52
C HIS A 222 9.04 -14.88 16.44
N SER A 223 8.45 -15.27 17.58
CA SER A 223 7.32 -16.23 17.61
C SER A 223 5.98 -15.62 17.19
N ASN A 224 5.79 -14.31 17.31
CA ASN A 224 4.54 -13.61 17.00
C ASN A 224 4.56 -12.95 15.61
N SER A 225 5.74 -12.63 15.07
CA SER A 225 5.91 -12.00 13.76
C SER A 225 5.10 -12.70 12.65
N PRO A 226 5.15 -14.05 12.50
CA PRO A 226 4.37 -14.74 11.47
C PRO A 226 2.86 -14.58 11.63
N LEU A 227 2.36 -14.53 12.87
CA LEU A 227 0.93 -14.33 13.15
C LEU A 227 0.48 -12.92 12.74
N TYR A 228 1.26 -11.90 13.08
CA TYR A 228 0.95 -10.51 12.71
C TYR A 228 0.98 -10.30 11.20
N LEU A 229 1.95 -10.88 10.51
CA LEU A 229 2.00 -10.86 9.05
C LEU A 229 0.82 -11.64 8.43
N GLY A 230 0.43 -12.78 9.01
CA GLY A 230 -0.74 -13.54 8.57
C GLY A 230 -2.04 -12.72 8.66
N ILE A 231 -2.26 -12.01 9.78
CA ILE A 231 -3.42 -11.12 9.96
C ILE A 231 -3.39 -9.99 8.91
N LEU A 232 -2.24 -9.36 8.72
CA LEU A 232 -2.04 -8.31 7.73
C LEU A 232 -2.43 -8.78 6.33
N PHE A 233 -1.93 -9.94 5.89
CA PHE A 233 -2.25 -10.46 4.56
C PHE A 233 -3.72 -10.87 4.43
N ALA A 234 -4.32 -11.46 5.47
CA ALA A 234 -5.73 -11.83 5.46
C ALA A 234 -6.66 -10.62 5.26
N ILE A 235 -6.42 -9.53 6.01
CA ILE A 235 -7.18 -8.28 5.87
C ILE A 235 -6.94 -7.66 4.48
N THR A 236 -5.68 -7.63 4.05
CA THR A 236 -5.27 -7.04 2.76
C THR A 236 -5.92 -7.76 1.57
N MET A 237 -6.07 -9.09 1.63
CA MET A 237 -6.74 -9.88 0.58
C MET A 237 -8.21 -9.51 0.36
N MET A 238 -8.88 -8.91 1.34
CA MET A 238 -10.24 -8.41 1.18
C MET A 238 -10.33 -7.15 0.31
N GLY A 239 -9.21 -6.41 0.15
CA GLY A 239 -9.15 -5.13 -0.56
C GLY A 239 -9.73 -5.18 -1.99
N PRO A 240 -9.25 -6.07 -2.88
CA PRO A 240 -9.82 -6.20 -4.23
C PRO A 240 -11.31 -6.54 -4.22
N GLY A 241 -11.76 -7.44 -3.35
CA GLY A 241 -13.18 -7.79 -3.24
C GLY A 241 -14.05 -6.59 -2.86
N LEU A 242 -13.61 -5.80 -1.89
CA LEU A 242 -14.26 -4.55 -1.50
C LEU A 242 -14.22 -3.51 -2.63
N ALA A 243 -13.14 -3.46 -3.41
CA ALA A 243 -13.03 -2.56 -4.57
C ALA A 243 -14.08 -2.87 -5.64
N TYR A 244 -14.22 -4.15 -6.01
CA TYR A 244 -15.24 -4.58 -6.98
C TYR A 244 -16.66 -4.39 -6.44
N GLY A 245 -16.88 -4.64 -5.14
CA GLY A 245 -18.16 -4.36 -4.48
C GLY A 245 -18.51 -2.88 -4.50
N LEU A 246 -17.55 -2.01 -4.16
CA LEU A 246 -17.71 -0.56 -4.23
C LEU A 246 -17.95 -0.10 -5.67
N GLY A 247 -17.19 -0.62 -6.63
CA GLY A 247 -17.40 -0.41 -8.07
C GLY A 247 -18.82 -0.74 -8.50
N SER A 248 -19.31 -1.92 -8.15
CA SER A 248 -20.67 -2.37 -8.43
C SER A 248 -21.73 -1.43 -7.84
N LEU A 249 -21.55 -0.95 -6.61
CA LEU A 249 -22.47 -0.01 -5.98
C LEU A 249 -22.45 1.37 -6.67
N MET A 250 -21.27 1.91 -6.95
CA MET A 250 -21.12 3.21 -7.61
C MET A 250 -21.61 3.20 -9.05
N LEU A 251 -21.59 2.04 -9.72
CA LEU A 251 -22.17 1.87 -11.06
C LEU A 251 -23.71 2.00 -11.09
N ARG A 252 -24.39 1.76 -9.96
CA ARG A 252 -25.86 1.92 -9.83
C ARG A 252 -26.28 3.38 -9.62
N LEU A 253 -25.33 4.26 -9.36
CA LEU A 253 -25.53 5.69 -9.16
C LEU A 253 -25.23 6.42 -10.48
N TYR A 254 -26.10 7.32 -10.91
CA TYR A 254 -25.86 8.06 -12.16
C TYR A 254 -24.65 8.99 -12.02
N VAL A 255 -23.90 9.16 -13.11
CA VAL A 255 -22.62 9.87 -13.10
C VAL A 255 -22.70 11.33 -12.62
N ASP A 256 -23.79 12.03 -12.92
CA ASP A 256 -23.99 13.45 -12.61
C ASP A 256 -25.00 13.67 -11.45
N ILE A 257 -24.92 12.90 -10.37
CA ILE A 257 -25.75 13.13 -9.17
C ILE A 257 -25.56 14.55 -8.60
N ASP A 258 -24.35 15.09 -8.69
CA ASP A 258 -23.99 16.43 -8.19
C ASP A 258 -24.62 17.57 -9.01
N ARG A 259 -25.06 17.30 -10.25
CA ARG A 259 -25.57 18.32 -11.19
C ARG A 259 -26.99 18.04 -11.68
N MET A 260 -27.72 17.22 -10.94
CA MET A 260 -29.05 16.75 -11.35
C MET A 260 -30.10 17.88 -11.22
N PRO A 261 -30.85 18.21 -12.29
CA PRO A 261 -31.98 19.14 -12.19
C PRO A 261 -33.12 18.52 -11.35
N GLU A 262 -33.88 19.36 -10.66
CA GLU A 262 -34.92 18.97 -9.69
C GLU A 262 -36.02 18.02 -10.23
N GLY A 263 -36.12 17.87 -11.56
CA GLY A 263 -37.06 16.96 -12.24
C GLY A 263 -36.56 15.53 -12.48
N GLY A 264 -35.32 15.19 -12.11
CA GLY A 264 -34.72 13.87 -12.35
C GLY A 264 -34.43 13.57 -13.82
N ILE A 265 -33.77 12.43 -14.10
CA ILE A 265 -33.55 11.92 -15.48
C ILE A 265 -34.41 10.69 -15.70
N ASN A 266 -35.01 10.62 -16.88
CA ASN A 266 -35.78 9.49 -17.35
C ASN A 266 -34.86 8.40 -17.96
N LEU A 267 -33.79 8.04 -17.25
CA LEU A 267 -32.87 6.98 -17.65
C LEU A 267 -32.85 5.89 -16.60
N THR A 268 -32.96 4.64 -17.05
CA THR A 268 -32.86 3.45 -16.20
C THR A 268 -31.44 2.88 -16.29
N THR A 269 -31.00 2.10 -15.29
CA THR A 269 -29.70 1.41 -15.29
C THR A 269 -29.52 0.44 -16.48
N LYS A 270 -30.61 0.08 -17.19
CA LYS A 270 -30.58 -0.77 -18.38
C LYS A 270 -30.33 0.02 -19.67
N ASP A 271 -30.34 1.34 -19.61
CA ASP A 271 -30.16 2.18 -20.78
C ASP A 271 -28.70 2.12 -21.27
N PRO A 272 -28.42 1.86 -22.56
CA PRO A 272 -27.07 1.77 -23.12
C PRO A 272 -26.26 3.05 -22.94
N ARG A 273 -26.84 4.16 -22.48
CA ARG A 273 -26.14 5.42 -22.24
C ARG A 273 -26.03 5.76 -20.74
N TRP A 274 -26.46 4.87 -19.85
CA TRP A 274 -26.18 4.96 -18.41
C TRP A 274 -24.67 4.91 -18.15
N VAL A 275 -24.13 5.92 -17.48
CA VAL A 275 -22.76 5.97 -16.99
C VAL A 275 -22.83 6.04 -15.47
N GLY A 276 -22.13 5.13 -14.80
CA GLY A 276 -22.07 5.10 -13.34
C GLY A 276 -21.19 6.20 -12.75
N ALA A 277 -21.40 6.55 -11.48
CA ALA A 277 -20.61 7.52 -10.70
C ALA A 277 -19.21 6.99 -10.34
N TRP A 278 -18.42 6.67 -11.37
CA TRP A 278 -17.09 6.09 -11.25
C TRP A 278 -16.10 6.99 -10.49
N TRP A 279 -16.30 8.30 -10.45
CA TRP A 279 -15.41 9.22 -9.74
C TRP A 279 -15.56 9.12 -8.21
N LEU A 280 -16.75 8.74 -7.73
CA LEU A 280 -17.10 8.77 -6.31
C LEU A 280 -16.32 7.72 -5.51
N GLY A 281 -16.11 6.51 -6.06
CA GLY A 281 -15.34 5.49 -5.37
C GLY A 281 -13.86 5.84 -5.23
N PHE A 282 -13.30 6.63 -6.15
CA PHE A 282 -11.94 7.18 -5.99
C PHE A 282 -11.85 8.16 -4.82
N LEU A 283 -12.85 9.03 -4.63
CA LEU A 283 -12.89 9.96 -3.48
C LEU A 283 -13.05 9.24 -2.15
N ILE A 284 -13.96 8.26 -2.08
CA ILE A 284 -14.16 7.44 -0.87
C ILE A 284 -12.86 6.72 -0.51
N SER A 285 -12.22 6.08 -1.50
CA SER A 285 -10.98 5.35 -1.28
C SER A 285 -9.83 6.27 -0.88
N ALA A 286 -9.68 7.43 -1.53
CA ALA A 286 -8.68 8.43 -1.18
C ALA A 286 -8.87 8.96 0.25
N GLY A 287 -10.12 9.23 0.66
CA GLY A 287 -10.45 9.62 2.03
C GLY A 287 -10.03 8.57 3.04
N LEU A 288 -10.33 7.29 2.79
CA LEU A 288 -9.92 6.18 3.65
C LEU A 288 -8.39 6.06 3.74
N VAL A 289 -7.66 6.24 2.64
CA VAL A 289 -6.20 6.25 2.64
C VAL A 289 -5.65 7.39 3.49
N VAL A 290 -6.20 8.61 3.38
CA VAL A 290 -5.76 9.76 4.20
C VAL A 290 -5.98 9.50 5.69
N LEU A 291 -7.16 8.96 6.05
CA LEU A 291 -7.47 8.61 7.43
C LEU A 291 -6.49 7.57 7.98
N ALA A 292 -6.21 6.52 7.19
CA ALA A 292 -5.28 5.46 7.54
C ALA A 292 -3.81 5.91 7.52
N ALA A 293 -3.47 6.96 6.77
CA ALA A 293 -2.12 7.54 6.71
C ALA A 293 -1.83 8.43 7.94
N SER A 294 -2.84 9.06 8.54
CA SER A 294 -2.63 10.00 9.65
C SER A 294 -1.80 9.46 10.83
N PRO A 295 -1.94 8.20 11.29
CA PRO A 295 -1.15 7.67 12.40
C PRO A 295 0.35 7.56 12.09
N TYR A 296 0.73 7.41 10.82
CA TYR A 296 2.13 7.21 10.38
C TYR A 296 3.06 8.38 10.66
N PHE A 297 2.51 9.58 10.79
CA PHE A 297 3.29 10.76 11.15
C PHE A 297 3.66 10.81 12.63
N PHE A 298 2.95 10.04 13.47
CA PHE A 298 3.17 9.97 14.92
C PHE A 298 3.96 8.73 15.36
N PHE A 299 4.09 7.70 14.51
CA PHE A 299 4.89 6.52 14.83
C PHE A 299 6.39 6.84 14.89
N PRO A 300 7.12 6.35 15.93
CA PRO A 300 8.54 6.59 16.07
C PRO A 300 9.35 5.80 15.05
N ARG A 301 10.57 6.25 14.77
CA ARG A 301 11.51 5.55 13.87
C ARG A 301 11.78 4.13 14.34
N GLU A 302 11.95 3.96 15.64
CA GLU A 302 12.23 2.70 16.32
C GLU A 302 11.26 2.52 17.47
N MET A 303 10.72 1.32 17.63
CA MET A 303 9.88 0.95 18.76
C MET A 303 10.64 0.01 19.71
N PRO A 304 10.29 -0.01 21.01
CA PRO A 304 10.74 -1.07 21.89
C PRO A 304 10.28 -2.43 21.34
N LYS A 305 11.21 -3.39 21.20
CA LYS A 305 10.86 -4.75 20.76
C LYS A 305 9.82 -5.36 21.72
N GLU A 306 8.88 -6.10 21.15
CA GLU A 306 7.91 -6.88 21.93
C GLU A 306 8.67 -7.91 22.79
N LYS A 307 8.66 -7.72 24.11
CA LYS A 307 9.17 -8.70 25.07
C LYS A 307 8.14 -9.83 25.18
N TYR A 308 8.60 -11.06 25.35
CA TYR A 308 7.72 -12.19 25.64
C TYR A 308 6.96 -11.91 26.96
N GLU A 309 5.66 -11.61 26.86
CA GLU A 309 4.76 -11.58 28.00
C GLU A 309 4.55 -13.02 28.47
N LEU A 310 5.50 -13.55 29.25
CA LEU A 310 5.25 -14.68 30.14
C LEU A 310 4.34 -14.20 31.27
N HIS A 311 3.08 -13.91 30.96
CA HIS A 311 2.01 -14.02 31.94
C HIS A 311 1.69 -15.50 32.15
N PHE A 312 2.70 -16.31 32.54
CA PHE A 312 2.37 -17.35 33.51
C PHE A 312 1.94 -16.61 34.75
N ARG A 313 0.70 -16.86 35.15
CA ARG A 313 0.10 -16.36 36.36
C ARG A 313 0.91 -16.87 37.55
N GLN A 314 2.07 -16.27 37.81
CA GLN A 314 2.85 -16.51 39.01
C GLN A 314 2.08 -15.85 40.15
N LYS A 315 1.07 -16.57 40.65
CA LYS A 315 0.69 -16.48 42.05
C LYS A 315 1.95 -16.88 42.84
N SER A 316 2.83 -15.91 43.05
CA SER A 316 3.70 -15.87 44.21
C SER A 316 2.77 -15.86 45.42
N SER A 317 2.60 -17.02 46.03
CA SER A 317 2.26 -17.08 47.44
C SER A 317 3.52 -16.64 48.19
N PRO A 318 3.47 -15.61 49.05
CA PRO A 318 4.64 -15.21 49.81
C PRO A 318 5.07 -16.36 50.72
N GLY A 319 6.38 -16.64 50.71
CA GLY A 319 6.98 -17.66 51.54
C GLY A 319 6.78 -17.37 53.02
N CYS A 320 6.40 -18.41 53.78
CA CYS A 320 6.72 -18.49 55.19
C CYS A 320 8.05 -19.23 55.32
N CYS A 321 9.12 -18.50 55.59
CA CYS A 321 10.31 -19.03 56.23
C CYS A 321 10.18 -18.88 57.75
N CYS A 322 9.95 -19.99 58.45
CA CYS A 322 10.46 -20.24 59.80
C CYS A 322 11.35 -21.48 59.63
N GLY A 323 12.65 -21.49 59.93
CA GLY A 323 13.28 -20.93 61.11
C GLY A 323 13.53 -22.05 62.13
N ARG A 324 14.49 -22.93 61.83
CA ARG A 324 15.28 -23.79 62.74
C ARG A 324 14.59 -24.88 63.61
N CYS A 325 15.20 -26.07 63.49
CA CYS A 325 15.52 -27.07 64.53
C CYS A 325 14.53 -28.22 64.86
N ALA A 326 15.16 -29.41 64.88
CA ALA A 326 14.82 -30.65 65.58
C ALA A 326 13.85 -31.63 64.89
N THR A 327 14.43 -32.72 64.35
CA THR A 327 13.83 -34.06 64.44
C THR A 327 13.58 -34.41 65.91
N PRO A 328 12.47 -35.09 66.23
CA PRO A 328 12.61 -36.52 66.49
C PRO A 328 11.41 -37.37 66.05
N SER A 329 11.72 -38.61 65.67
CA SER A 329 10.94 -39.83 65.94
C SER A 329 9.45 -39.91 65.54
N SER A 330 9.17 -40.85 64.63
CA SER A 330 8.10 -41.84 64.75
C SER A 330 6.62 -41.40 64.64
N CYS A 331 6.02 -41.65 63.48
CA CYS A 331 4.64 -42.14 63.31
C CYS A 331 4.72 -43.08 62.09
N TRP A 332 4.69 -44.41 62.22
CA TRP A 332 3.49 -45.26 62.38
C TRP A 332 2.33 -44.82 61.48
#